data_AF-A0A3L7WE37-F1
#
_entry.id   AF-A0A3L7WE37-F1
#
_cell.length_a   1.000
_cell.length_b   1.000
_cell.length_c   1.000
_cell.angle_alpha   90.00
_cell.angle_beta   90.00
_cell.angle_gamma   90.00
#
_symmetry.space_group_name_H-M   'P 1'
#
loop_
_entity.id
_entity.type
_entity.pdbx_description
1 polymer ?
#
loop_
_entity_poly.entity_id
_entity_poly.type
_entity_poly.pdbx_seq_one_letter_code
_entity_poly.pdbx_strand_id
1 'polypeptide(L)'
;MSVTVRPSCAARNAAAYPPVPPPITRRSWSDIGESYAALLSSAAMDIQLLVAATVGAYLAGSIPFGLIVARLTGGPDPRSIGSGRTGGTNALRALGRRRAAVVAAGDVLKGSLPVLAIQTMTASAAADTANWWVVCAALFAVLGSTRSIWVGFKGGRGIATGFGTAIAIAPLAIVAVAPIFFVLIWRTRLVSLGSLAAAALFAPVSLGLEFSANGTIGTALLLYSIVGPALVWLAHADNISRLRAGTERDFDPSLLQRDRTEQ
;
A
#
# COMPACT_ATOMS: atom_id res chain seq x y z
N MET A 1 -7.49 23.88 90.57
CA MET A 1 -8.28 24.45 89.46
C MET A 1 -7.30 25.10 88.49
N SER A 2 -6.90 24.37 87.45
CA SER A 2 -6.03 24.89 86.39
C SER A 2 -6.73 24.65 85.05
N VAL A 3 -7.18 25.74 84.46
CA VAL A 3 -7.94 25.75 83.21
C VAL A 3 -6.99 25.47 82.05
N THR A 4 -7.26 24.39 81.34
CA THR A 4 -6.60 24.02 80.08
C THR A 4 -7.21 24.84 78.96
N VAL A 5 -6.44 25.78 78.41
CA VAL A 5 -6.81 26.54 77.20
C VAL A 5 -6.47 25.69 75.98
N ARG A 6 -7.50 25.25 75.23
CA ARG A 6 -7.33 24.64 73.90
C ARG A 6 -6.92 25.72 72.90
N PRO A 7 -5.92 25.49 72.02
CA PRO A 7 -5.69 26.37 70.90
C PRO A 7 -6.77 26.21 69.82
N SER A 8 -7.10 27.36 69.24
CA SER A 8 -8.17 27.66 68.30
C SER A 8 -8.07 26.98 66.93
N CYS A 9 -9.25 26.77 66.35
CA CYS A 9 -9.56 26.15 65.07
C CYS A 9 -9.14 27.01 63.84
N ALA A 10 -7.87 27.35 63.68
CA ALA A 10 -7.39 28.23 62.59
C ALA A 10 -6.22 27.65 61.78
N ALA A 11 -6.24 26.34 61.49
CA ALA A 11 -5.22 25.70 60.66
C ALA A 11 -5.82 24.62 59.75
N ARG A 12 -6.88 24.94 59.01
CA ARG A 12 -7.41 24.10 57.92
C ARG A 12 -8.05 25.00 56.88
N ASN A 13 -7.26 25.40 55.88
CA ASN A 13 -7.64 25.80 54.51
C ASN A 13 -6.63 26.80 53.93
N ALA A 14 -5.41 26.32 53.68
CA ALA A 14 -4.54 26.89 52.65
C ALA A 14 -4.51 25.89 51.49
N ALA A 15 -5.67 25.69 50.85
CA ALA A 15 -5.70 25.08 49.53
C ALA A 15 -4.97 26.06 48.60
N ALA A 16 -3.76 25.69 48.19
CA ALA A 16 -2.98 26.43 47.23
C ALA A 16 -3.84 26.61 45.96
N TYR A 17 -4.24 27.86 45.69
CA TYR A 17 -4.75 28.21 44.37
C TYR A 17 -3.67 27.83 43.35
N PRO A 18 -4.04 27.23 42.19
CA PRO A 18 -3.09 27.08 41.11
C PRO A 18 -2.49 28.47 40.80
N PRO A 19 -1.19 28.56 40.48
CA PRO A 19 -0.56 29.83 40.16
C PRO A 19 -1.40 30.51 39.07
N VAL A 20 -1.70 31.80 39.28
CA VAL A 20 -2.37 32.63 38.27
C VAL A 20 -1.56 32.47 36.98
N PRO A 21 -2.17 32.02 35.87
CA PRO A 21 -1.44 31.91 34.62
C PRO A 21 -0.81 33.26 34.31
N PRO A 22 0.44 33.30 33.81
CA PRO A 22 1.09 34.56 33.50
C PRO A 22 0.15 35.41 32.64
N PRO A 23 0.08 36.73 32.86
CA PRO A 23 -0.77 37.60 32.06
C PRO A 23 -0.46 37.32 30.59
N ILE A 24 -1.50 37.07 29.80
CA ILE A 24 -1.37 36.85 28.35
C ILE A 24 -0.56 38.03 27.83
N THR A 25 0.73 37.79 27.56
CA THR A 25 1.60 38.77 26.96
C THR A 25 0.90 39.16 25.66
N ARG A 26 0.85 40.46 25.34
CA ARG A 26 0.35 40.90 24.03
C ARG A 26 1.18 40.18 22.97
N ARG A 27 0.72 39.03 22.47
CA ARG A 27 1.23 38.48 21.22
C ARG A 27 1.06 39.60 20.22
N SER A 28 2.15 40.02 19.61
CA SER A 28 2.05 41.04 18.59
C SER A 28 1.19 40.48 17.46
N TRP A 29 0.41 41.32 16.80
CA TRP A 29 -0.44 40.86 15.68
C TRP A 29 0.39 40.16 14.58
N SER A 30 1.69 40.46 14.47
CA SER A 30 2.66 39.75 13.65
C SER A 30 2.93 38.31 14.09
N ASP A 31 3.11 38.03 15.39
CA ASP A 31 3.35 36.66 15.90
C ASP A 31 2.15 35.75 15.64
N ILE A 32 0.95 36.33 15.73
CA ILE A 32 -0.31 35.68 15.42
C ILE A 32 -0.38 35.39 13.91
N GLY A 33 -0.06 36.38 13.07
CA GLY A 33 -0.02 36.23 11.62
C GLY A 33 0.97 35.17 11.12
N GLU A 34 2.17 35.12 11.71
CA GLU A 34 3.19 34.11 11.39
C GLU A 34 2.75 32.70 11.78
N SER A 35 2.10 32.56 12.95
CA SER A 35 1.52 31.28 13.40
C SER A 35 0.44 30.79 12.43
N TYR A 36 -0.46 31.67 11.97
CA TYR A 36 -1.48 31.30 10.97
C TYR A 36 -0.87 30.98 9.60
N ALA A 37 0.13 31.74 9.15
CA ALA A 37 0.81 31.49 7.88
C ALA A 37 1.53 30.12 7.89
N ALA A 38 2.16 29.76 9.01
CA ALA A 38 2.79 28.44 9.19
C ALA A 38 1.76 27.29 9.20
N LEU A 39 0.61 27.49 9.85
CA LEU A 39 -0.47 26.49 9.84
C LEU A 39 -1.10 26.33 8.45
N LEU A 40 -1.26 27.42 7.70
CA LEU A 40 -1.79 27.39 6.34
C LEU A 40 -0.80 26.73 5.37
N SER A 41 0.50 26.98 5.51
CA SER A 41 1.51 26.36 4.66
C SER A 41 1.67 24.86 4.94
N SER A 42 1.60 24.43 6.21
CA SER A 42 1.61 23.00 6.55
C SER A 42 0.36 22.29 6.03
N ALA A 43 -0.82 22.90 6.20
CA ALA A 43 -2.07 22.32 5.69
C ALA A 43 -2.08 22.20 4.15
N ALA A 44 -1.53 23.20 3.44
CA ALA A 44 -1.40 23.14 1.99
C ALA A 44 -0.48 21.99 1.53
N MET A 45 0.64 21.78 2.22
CA MET A 45 1.55 20.67 1.96
C MET A 45 0.88 19.31 2.17
N ASP A 46 0.15 19.15 3.28
CA ASP A 46 -0.59 17.93 3.59
C ASP A 46 -1.63 17.60 2.51
N ILE A 47 -2.36 18.60 2.03
CA ILE A 47 -3.32 18.42 0.93
C ILE A 47 -2.61 17.99 -0.36
N GLN A 48 -1.47 18.61 -0.69
CA GLN A 48 -0.69 18.23 -1.87
C GLN A 48 -0.18 16.79 -1.79
N LEU A 49 0.32 16.38 -0.62
CA LEU A 49 0.75 15.01 -0.35
C LEU A 49 -0.42 14.03 -0.44
N LEU A 50 -1.59 14.38 0.09
CA LEU A 50 -2.80 13.57 -0.04
C LEU A 50 -3.16 13.33 -1.51
N VAL A 51 -3.20 14.40 -2.31
CA VAL A 51 -3.54 14.33 -3.72
C VAL A 51 -2.50 13.51 -4.49
N ALA A 52 -1.21 13.70 -4.21
CA ALA A 52 -0.14 12.91 -4.81
C ALA A 52 -0.23 11.43 -4.43
N ALA A 53 -0.43 11.13 -3.15
CA ALA A 53 -0.57 9.79 -2.62
C ALA A 53 -1.85 9.08 -3.09
N THR A 54 -2.92 9.81 -3.42
CA THR A 54 -4.17 9.18 -3.87
C THR A 54 -4.29 9.21 -5.38
N VAL A 55 -4.54 10.38 -5.96
CA VAL A 55 -4.75 10.57 -7.40
C VAL A 55 -3.47 10.25 -8.18
N GLY A 56 -2.33 10.77 -7.74
CA GLY A 56 -1.04 10.52 -8.40
C GLY A 56 -0.69 9.04 -8.44
N ALA A 57 -0.77 8.37 -7.29
CA ALA A 57 -0.51 6.93 -7.19
C ALA A 57 -1.53 6.09 -7.97
N TYR A 58 -2.81 6.46 -7.97
CA TYR A 58 -3.83 5.78 -8.79
C TYR A 58 -3.55 5.89 -10.28
N LEU A 59 -3.19 7.07 -10.78
CA LEU A 59 -2.88 7.28 -12.20
C LEU A 59 -1.63 6.49 -12.60
N ALA A 60 -0.57 6.52 -11.77
CA ALA A 60 0.63 5.74 -11.97
C ALA A 60 0.34 4.22 -11.97
N GLY A 61 -0.36 3.72 -10.94
CA GLY A 61 -0.77 2.32 -10.84
C GLY A 61 -1.69 1.87 -11.98
N SER A 62 -2.48 2.80 -12.54
CA SER A 62 -3.38 2.52 -13.65
C SER A 62 -2.66 2.22 -14.97
N ILE A 63 -1.38 2.58 -15.14
CA ILE A 63 -0.66 2.40 -16.40
C ILE A 63 -0.73 0.93 -16.87
N PRO A 64 -1.32 0.65 -18.05
CA PRO A 64 -1.55 -0.72 -18.52
C PRO A 64 -0.35 -1.26 -19.29
N PHE A 65 0.75 -1.59 -18.61
CA PHE A 65 1.99 -2.07 -19.24
C PHE A 65 1.77 -3.24 -20.20
N GLY A 66 0.86 -4.17 -19.90
CA GLY A 66 0.51 -5.26 -20.81
C GLY A 66 0.06 -4.79 -22.19
N LEU A 67 -0.76 -3.74 -22.26
CA LEU A 67 -1.22 -3.17 -23.53
C LEU A 67 -0.14 -2.33 -24.20
N ILE A 68 0.63 -1.57 -23.41
CA ILE A 68 1.71 -0.74 -23.92
C ILE A 68 2.75 -1.63 -24.62
N VAL A 69 3.23 -2.67 -23.94
CA VAL A 69 4.23 -3.60 -24.50
C VAL A 69 3.65 -4.35 -25.70
N ALA A 70 2.38 -4.78 -25.66
CA ALA A 70 1.75 -5.42 -26.82
C ALA A 70 1.76 -4.50 -28.04
N ARG A 71 1.32 -3.24 -27.89
CA ARG A 71 1.28 -2.26 -28.99
C ARG A 71 2.67 -1.91 -29.52
N LEU A 72 3.63 -1.66 -28.63
CA LEU A 72 5.00 -1.30 -29.02
C LEU A 72 5.76 -2.44 -29.71
N THR A 73 5.37 -3.70 -29.45
CA THR A 73 6.05 -4.87 -30.02
C THR A 73 5.25 -5.57 -31.13
N GLY A 74 4.14 -4.96 -31.59
CA GLY A 74 3.24 -5.55 -32.59
C GLY A 74 2.60 -6.87 -32.16
N GLY A 75 2.54 -7.13 -30.85
CA GLY A 75 1.99 -8.37 -30.30
C GLY A 75 0.47 -8.32 -30.11
N PRO A 76 -0.18 -9.49 -29.94
CA PRO A 76 -1.62 -9.56 -29.69
C PRO A 76 -2.02 -8.91 -28.36
N ASP A 77 -3.24 -8.37 -28.29
CA ASP A 77 -3.78 -7.77 -27.06
C ASP A 77 -3.91 -8.84 -25.95
N PRO A 78 -3.25 -8.69 -24.79
CA PRO A 78 -3.37 -9.63 -23.67
C PRO A 78 -4.81 -9.83 -23.15
N ARG A 79 -5.72 -8.89 -23.42
CA ARG A 79 -7.14 -8.99 -23.03
C ARG A 79 -7.96 -9.90 -23.93
N SER A 80 -7.47 -10.26 -25.11
CA SER A 80 -8.19 -11.19 -26.01
C SER A 80 -7.90 -12.66 -25.70
N ILE A 81 -7.07 -12.96 -24.68
CA ILE A 81 -6.59 -14.31 -24.37
C ILE A 81 -6.80 -14.62 -22.87
N GLY A 82 -7.05 -15.90 -22.57
CA GLY A 82 -7.01 -16.41 -21.20
C GLY A 82 -8.10 -15.81 -20.30
N SER A 83 -7.69 -15.04 -19.29
CA SER A 83 -8.63 -14.40 -18.34
C SER A 83 -9.16 -13.03 -18.80
N GLY A 84 -8.67 -12.51 -19.93
CA GLY A 84 -9.06 -11.19 -20.44
C GLY A 84 -8.49 -9.99 -19.67
N ARG A 85 -7.51 -10.24 -18.79
CA ARG A 85 -6.81 -9.24 -17.98
C ARG A 85 -5.50 -8.80 -18.62
N THR A 86 -5.02 -7.61 -18.29
CA THR A 86 -3.77 -7.04 -18.84
C THR A 86 -2.48 -7.51 -18.15
N GLY A 87 -2.59 -8.26 -17.05
CA GLY A 87 -1.45 -8.60 -16.19
C GLY A 87 -0.46 -9.61 -16.78
N GLY A 88 0.66 -9.80 -16.08
CA GLY A 88 1.82 -10.60 -16.52
C GLY A 88 1.50 -12.01 -17.03
N THR A 89 0.57 -12.76 -16.41
CA THR A 89 0.24 -14.12 -16.87
C THR A 89 -0.41 -14.14 -18.26
N ASN A 90 -1.25 -13.16 -18.59
CA ASN A 90 -1.81 -13.07 -19.95
C ASN A 90 -0.81 -12.46 -20.93
N ALA A 91 0.01 -11.51 -20.48
CA ALA A 91 1.14 -11.04 -21.27
C ALA A 91 2.09 -12.18 -21.64
N LEU A 92 2.32 -13.15 -20.75
CA LEU A 92 3.11 -14.35 -21.03
C LEU A 92 2.48 -15.22 -22.12
N ARG A 93 1.16 -15.44 -22.04
CA ARG A 93 0.41 -16.19 -23.07
C ARG A 93 0.41 -15.47 -24.43
N ALA A 94 0.27 -14.14 -24.42
CA ALA A 94 0.13 -13.32 -25.61
C ALA A 94 1.48 -13.01 -26.29
N LEU A 95 2.47 -12.57 -25.51
CA LEU A 95 3.67 -11.91 -25.98
C LEU A 95 4.96 -12.75 -25.80
N GLY A 96 4.90 -13.86 -25.06
CA GLY A 96 6.08 -14.66 -24.71
C GLY A 96 6.87 -14.11 -23.51
N ARG A 97 7.85 -14.88 -23.03
CA ARG A 97 8.48 -14.65 -21.72
C ARG A 97 9.23 -13.32 -21.59
N ARG A 98 10.00 -12.91 -22.61
CA ARG A 98 10.80 -11.67 -22.54
C ARG A 98 9.91 -10.44 -22.39
N ARG A 99 8.90 -10.34 -23.25
CA ARG A 99 7.94 -9.22 -23.24
C ARG A 99 7.08 -9.24 -21.98
N ALA A 100 6.67 -10.43 -21.51
CA ALA A 100 5.95 -10.58 -20.26
C ALA A 100 6.78 -10.19 -19.03
N ALA A 101 8.09 -10.44 -19.04
CA ALA A 101 8.99 -9.99 -17.98
C ALA A 101 9.05 -8.46 -17.92
N VAL A 102 9.09 -7.76 -19.06
CA VAL A 102 8.99 -6.29 -19.11
C VAL A 102 7.65 -5.80 -18.55
N VAL A 103 6.54 -6.47 -18.89
CA VAL A 103 5.22 -6.14 -18.33
C VAL A 103 5.21 -6.33 -16.82
N ALA A 104 5.75 -7.45 -16.32
CA ALA A 104 5.82 -7.71 -14.89
C ALA A 104 6.69 -6.68 -14.17
N ALA A 105 7.85 -6.32 -14.72
CA ALA A 105 8.72 -5.27 -14.18
C ALA A 105 8.00 -3.92 -14.12
N GLY A 106 7.33 -3.51 -15.21
CA GLY A 106 6.52 -2.28 -15.22
C GLY A 106 5.38 -2.30 -14.20
N ASP A 107 4.70 -3.43 -14.05
CA ASP A 107 3.63 -3.60 -13.07
C ASP A 107 4.13 -3.57 -11.61
N VAL A 108 5.36 -4.00 -11.35
CA VAL A 108 6.04 -3.84 -10.06
C VAL A 108 6.43 -2.38 -9.84
N LEU A 109 7.06 -1.75 -10.83
CA LEU A 109 7.54 -0.36 -10.75
C LEU A 109 6.40 0.64 -10.52
N LYS A 110 5.25 0.47 -11.18
CA LYS A 110 4.10 1.35 -10.93
C LYS A 110 3.50 1.20 -9.52
N GLY A 111 3.84 0.11 -8.83
CA GLY A 111 3.50 -0.08 -7.41
C GLY A 111 4.56 0.54 -6.50
N SER A 112 5.84 0.24 -6.73
CA SER A 112 6.92 0.70 -5.86
C SER A 112 7.23 2.19 -5.99
N LEU A 113 7.27 2.75 -7.20
CA LEU A 113 7.71 4.12 -7.44
C LEU A 113 6.83 5.19 -6.75
N PRO A 114 5.49 5.13 -6.80
CA PRO A 114 4.66 6.10 -6.08
C PRO A 114 4.87 6.03 -4.56
N VAL A 115 5.03 4.82 -4.02
CA VAL A 115 5.25 4.61 -2.58
C VAL A 115 6.60 5.16 -2.16
N LEU A 116 7.66 4.85 -2.90
CA LEU A 116 9.01 5.37 -2.65
C LEU A 116 9.06 6.90 -2.80
N ALA A 117 8.38 7.46 -3.80
CA ALA A 117 8.31 8.91 -3.99
C ALA A 117 7.66 9.61 -2.79
N ILE A 118 6.56 9.06 -2.26
CA ILE A 118 5.93 9.62 -1.06
C ILE A 118 6.85 9.45 0.16
N GLN A 119 7.47 8.29 0.34
CA GLN A 119 8.43 8.08 1.44
C GLN A 119 9.58 9.09 1.43
N THR A 120 10.15 9.40 0.25
CA THR A 120 11.23 10.38 0.14
C THR A 120 10.74 11.81 0.40
N MET A 121 9.55 12.16 -0.08
CA MET A 121 8.93 13.47 0.17
C MET A 121 8.57 13.68 1.65
N THR A 122 8.24 12.62 2.37
CA THR A 122 7.86 12.66 3.79
C THR A 122 8.98 12.27 4.75
N ALA A 123 10.22 12.14 4.28
CA ALA A 123 11.33 11.64 5.10
C ALA A 123 11.64 12.53 6.33
N SER A 124 11.31 13.82 6.27
CA SER A 124 11.48 14.78 7.37
C SER A 124 10.21 14.99 8.21
N ALA A 125 9.09 14.36 7.84
CA ALA A 125 7.82 14.49 8.55
C ALA A 125 7.76 13.57 9.78
N ALA A 126 6.83 13.86 10.70
CA ALA A 126 6.55 12.96 11.82
C ALA A 126 6.12 11.58 11.30
N ALA A 127 6.75 10.52 11.83
CA ALA A 127 6.62 9.15 11.33
C ALA A 127 5.15 8.70 11.20
N ASP A 128 4.30 9.03 12.17
CA ASP A 128 2.89 8.64 12.16
C ASP A 128 2.11 9.23 10.98
N THR A 129 2.34 10.50 10.65
CA THR A 129 1.64 11.16 9.53
C THR A 129 2.23 10.73 8.19
N ALA A 130 3.56 10.60 8.11
CA ALA A 130 4.25 10.09 6.93
C ALA A 130 3.72 8.70 6.51
N ASN A 131 3.48 7.82 7.49
CA ASN A 131 2.98 6.48 7.25
C ASN A 131 1.60 6.44 6.57
N TRP A 132 0.71 7.39 6.88
CA TRP A 132 -0.61 7.45 6.24
C TRP A 132 -0.53 7.78 4.75
N TRP A 133 0.31 8.75 4.36
CA TRP A 133 0.52 9.10 2.97
C TRP A 133 1.07 7.91 2.16
N VAL A 134 2.04 7.20 2.74
CA VAL A 134 2.67 6.01 2.13
C VAL A 134 1.65 4.90 1.91
N VAL A 135 0.78 4.64 2.90
CA VAL A 135 -0.26 3.62 2.79
C VAL A 135 -1.33 4.02 1.78
N CYS A 136 -1.73 5.29 1.73
CA CYS A 136 -2.61 5.80 0.68
C CYS A 136 -2.00 5.56 -0.71
N ALA A 137 -0.73 5.90 -0.92
CA ALA A 137 -0.02 5.65 -2.17
C ALA A 137 -0.05 4.18 -2.58
N ALA A 138 0.23 3.28 -1.65
CA ALA A 138 0.22 1.85 -1.92
C ALA A 138 -1.18 1.35 -2.31
N LEU A 139 -2.21 1.70 -1.53
CA LEU A 139 -3.58 1.25 -1.78
C LEU A 139 -4.13 1.80 -3.11
N PHE A 140 -3.90 3.07 -3.41
CA PHE A 140 -4.37 3.69 -4.65
C PHE A 140 -3.60 3.19 -5.87
N ALA A 141 -2.30 2.88 -5.75
CA ALA A 141 -1.55 2.23 -6.83
C ALA A 141 -2.11 0.82 -7.16
N VAL A 142 -2.41 0.01 -6.14
CA VAL A 142 -3.05 -1.30 -6.33
C VAL A 142 -4.47 -1.15 -6.91
N LEU A 143 -5.23 -0.18 -6.43
CA LEU A 143 -6.57 0.12 -6.96
C LEU A 143 -6.50 0.53 -8.44
N GLY A 144 -5.54 1.39 -8.81
CA GLY A 144 -5.30 1.77 -10.20
C GLY A 144 -4.95 0.58 -11.07
N SER A 145 -4.07 -0.31 -10.59
CA SER A 145 -3.68 -1.50 -11.34
C SER A 145 -4.85 -2.47 -11.60
N THR A 146 -5.75 -2.61 -10.63
CA THR A 146 -6.92 -3.51 -10.72
C THR A 146 -8.10 -2.89 -11.47
N ARG A 147 -8.32 -1.58 -11.29
CA ARG A 147 -9.41 -0.77 -11.86
C ARG A 147 -8.85 0.41 -12.64
N SER A 148 -8.02 0.11 -13.63
CA SER A 148 -7.34 1.12 -14.44
C SER A 148 -8.33 1.91 -15.29
N ILE A 149 -8.28 3.24 -15.17
CA ILE A 149 -9.11 4.17 -15.95
C ILE A 149 -8.84 4.06 -17.46
N TRP A 150 -7.61 3.72 -17.85
CA TRP A 150 -7.17 3.65 -19.25
C TRP A 150 -7.74 2.45 -20.02
N VAL A 151 -8.32 1.48 -19.32
CA VAL A 151 -8.82 0.22 -19.92
C VAL A 151 -10.27 -0.08 -19.52
N GLY A 152 -11.06 0.96 -19.23
CA GLY A 152 -12.47 0.81 -18.86
C GLY A 152 -12.68 0.09 -17.52
N PHE A 153 -11.81 0.35 -16.55
CA PHE A 153 -11.85 -0.21 -15.18
C PHE A 153 -11.71 -1.74 -15.12
N LYS A 154 -11.25 -2.37 -16.20
CA LYS A 154 -10.92 -3.80 -16.27
C LYS A 154 -9.40 -3.99 -16.40
N GLY A 155 -8.69 -3.58 -15.34
CA GLY A 155 -7.23 -3.68 -15.24
C GLY A 155 -6.73 -5.09 -14.93
N GLY A 156 -5.51 -5.18 -14.42
CA GLY A 156 -4.88 -6.41 -13.97
C GLY A 156 -5.49 -6.97 -12.69
N ARG A 157 -4.79 -7.93 -12.08
CA ARG A 157 -5.17 -8.56 -10.80
C ARG A 157 -4.50 -7.94 -9.57
N GLY A 158 -3.62 -6.97 -9.77
CA GLY A 158 -2.94 -6.27 -8.68
C GLY A 158 -1.80 -7.03 -8.01
N ILE A 159 -1.46 -8.26 -8.42
CA ILE A 159 -0.38 -9.05 -7.76
C ILE A 159 0.99 -8.40 -7.91
N ALA A 160 1.44 -8.11 -9.13
CA ALA A 160 2.75 -7.50 -9.35
C ALA A 160 2.84 -6.08 -8.75
N THR A 161 1.75 -5.30 -8.85
CA THR A 161 1.68 -3.97 -8.24
C THR A 161 1.66 -4.04 -6.72
N GLY A 162 0.88 -4.95 -6.13
CA GLY A 162 0.84 -5.19 -4.69
C GLY A 162 2.17 -5.73 -4.15
N PHE A 163 2.88 -6.54 -4.93
CA PHE A 163 4.25 -6.95 -4.62
C PHE A 163 5.21 -5.74 -4.64
N GLY A 164 5.10 -4.85 -5.63
CA GLY A 164 5.90 -3.62 -5.69
C GLY A 164 5.64 -2.68 -4.51
N THR A 165 4.38 -2.45 -4.14
CA THR A 165 4.03 -1.64 -2.97
C THR A 165 4.50 -2.31 -1.68
N ALA A 166 4.35 -3.63 -1.56
CA ALA A 166 4.75 -4.37 -0.38
C ALA A 166 6.28 -4.44 -0.20
N ILE A 167 7.07 -4.49 -1.27
CA ILE A 167 8.53 -4.38 -1.17
C ILE A 167 8.94 -3.02 -0.61
N ALA A 168 8.26 -1.94 -1.04
CA ALA A 168 8.58 -0.60 -0.56
C ALA A 168 8.20 -0.38 0.91
N ILE A 169 7.16 -1.07 1.41
CA ILE A 169 6.67 -0.92 2.80
C ILE A 169 7.29 -1.94 3.75
N ALA A 170 7.27 -3.22 3.39
CA ALA A 170 7.65 -4.34 4.26
C ALA A 170 8.47 -5.38 3.47
N PRO A 171 9.71 -5.05 3.06
CA PRO A 171 10.54 -5.93 2.24
C PRO A 171 10.79 -7.29 2.89
N LEU A 172 10.97 -7.32 4.22
CA LEU A 172 11.20 -8.57 4.94
C LEU A 172 9.98 -9.51 4.93
N ALA A 173 8.76 -8.94 4.95
CA ALA A 173 7.54 -9.73 4.80
C ALA A 173 7.46 -10.35 3.39
N ILE A 174 7.93 -9.64 2.36
CA ILE A 174 7.98 -10.19 1.00
C ILE A 174 8.99 -11.33 0.89
N VAL A 175 10.17 -11.21 1.50
CA VAL A 175 11.16 -12.30 1.55
C VAL A 175 10.56 -13.57 2.18
N ALA A 176 9.73 -13.42 3.22
CA ALA A 176 9.06 -14.55 3.87
C ALA A 176 7.90 -15.14 3.06
N VAL A 177 7.12 -14.31 2.36
CA VAL A 177 5.87 -14.73 1.70
C VAL A 177 6.06 -15.13 0.23
N ALA A 178 6.99 -14.49 -0.50
CA ALA A 178 7.22 -14.78 -1.91
C ALA A 178 7.59 -16.25 -2.20
N PRO A 179 8.38 -16.96 -1.39
CA PRO A 179 8.63 -18.39 -1.59
C PRO A 179 7.35 -19.22 -1.64
N ILE A 180 6.35 -18.88 -0.82
CA ILE A 180 5.08 -19.61 -0.73
C ILE A 180 4.29 -19.48 -2.03
N PHE A 181 4.29 -18.29 -2.63
CA PHE A 181 3.73 -18.07 -3.97
C PHE A 181 4.34 -19.04 -4.99
N PHE A 182 5.67 -19.12 -5.06
CA PHE A 182 6.36 -19.97 -6.03
C PHE A 182 6.16 -21.46 -5.74
N VAL A 183 6.24 -21.88 -4.47
CA VAL A 183 6.03 -23.27 -4.05
C VAL A 183 4.62 -23.74 -4.42
N LEU A 184 3.59 -22.92 -4.16
CA LEU A 184 2.22 -23.29 -4.51
C LEU A 184 2.02 -23.40 -6.02
N ILE A 185 2.60 -22.48 -6.81
CA ILE A 185 2.54 -22.58 -8.28
C ILE A 185 3.26 -23.83 -8.76
N TRP A 186 4.43 -24.13 -8.22
CA TRP A 186 5.19 -25.32 -8.59
C TRP A 186 4.44 -26.62 -8.28
N ARG A 187 3.77 -26.69 -7.12
CA ARG A 187 3.02 -27.88 -6.67
C ARG A 187 1.67 -28.04 -7.35
N THR A 188 0.95 -26.95 -7.58
CA THR A 188 -0.47 -27.01 -8.02
C THR A 188 -0.68 -26.57 -9.45
N ARG A 189 0.30 -25.90 -10.08
CA ARG A 189 0.16 -25.19 -11.37
C ARG A 189 -0.90 -24.10 -11.36
N LEU A 190 -1.38 -23.65 -10.20
CA LEU A 190 -2.41 -22.61 -10.08
C LEU A 190 -1.81 -21.27 -9.63
N VAL A 191 -1.63 -20.34 -10.56
CA VAL A 191 -1.11 -18.98 -10.27
C VAL A 191 -2.04 -18.22 -9.32
N SER A 192 -3.36 -18.37 -9.49
CA SER A 192 -4.36 -17.74 -8.62
C SER A 192 -4.27 -18.23 -7.17
N LEU A 193 -4.01 -19.53 -6.97
CA LEU A 193 -3.89 -20.09 -5.62
C LEU A 193 -2.66 -19.55 -4.90
N GLY A 194 -1.49 -19.57 -5.57
CA GLY A 194 -0.27 -18.97 -5.02
C GLY A 194 -0.44 -17.48 -4.71
N SER A 195 -1.11 -16.75 -5.61
CA SER A 195 -1.41 -15.32 -5.45
C SER A 195 -2.27 -15.03 -4.22
N LEU A 196 -3.36 -15.78 -4.03
CA LEU A 196 -4.30 -15.61 -2.91
C LEU A 196 -3.66 -16.00 -1.57
N ALA A 197 -2.88 -17.09 -1.55
CA ALA A 197 -2.17 -17.53 -0.36
C ALA A 197 -1.10 -16.52 0.07
N ALA A 198 -0.31 -16.00 -0.89
CA ALA A 198 0.67 -14.96 -0.60
C ALA A 198 -0.01 -13.69 -0.06
N ALA A 199 -1.09 -13.23 -0.69
CA ALA A 199 -1.85 -12.09 -0.18
C ALA A 199 -2.39 -12.34 1.24
N ALA A 200 -2.93 -13.52 1.52
CA ALA A 200 -3.45 -13.85 2.85
C ALA A 200 -2.36 -13.92 3.92
N LEU A 201 -1.19 -14.45 3.59
CA LEU A 201 -0.07 -14.56 4.53
C LEU A 201 0.68 -13.24 4.74
N PHE A 202 0.59 -12.30 3.80
CA PHE A 202 1.22 -11.00 3.96
C PHE A 202 0.80 -10.29 5.25
N ALA A 203 -0.48 -10.34 5.61
CA ALA A 203 -1.01 -9.67 6.79
C ALA A 203 -0.39 -10.19 8.11
N PRO A 204 -0.52 -11.47 8.49
CA PRO A 204 0.05 -11.97 9.74
C PRO A 204 1.59 -11.88 9.76
N VAL A 205 2.26 -12.07 8.62
CA VAL A 205 3.72 -12.01 8.56
C VAL A 205 4.23 -10.58 8.76
N SER A 206 3.69 -9.59 8.03
CA SER A 206 4.12 -8.19 8.16
C SER A 206 3.88 -7.64 9.56
N LEU A 207 2.71 -7.90 10.14
CA LEU A 207 2.35 -7.44 11.48
C LEU A 207 3.15 -8.16 12.57
N GLY A 208 3.39 -9.47 12.42
CA GLY A 208 4.23 -10.23 13.34
C GLY A 208 5.68 -9.74 13.36
N LEU A 209 6.24 -9.42 12.18
CA LEU A 209 7.58 -8.84 12.07
C LEU A 209 7.67 -7.45 12.70
N GLU A 210 6.69 -6.57 12.45
CA GLU A 210 6.66 -5.24 13.05
C GLU A 210 6.54 -5.32 14.57
N PHE A 211 5.62 -6.13 15.08
CA PHE A 211 5.45 -6.33 16.53
C PHE A 211 6.71 -6.91 17.16
N SER A 212 7.38 -7.87 16.51
CA SER A 212 8.63 -8.44 17.00
C SER A 212 9.78 -7.44 17.05
N ALA A 213 9.79 -6.46 16.14
CA ALA A 213 10.85 -5.44 16.08
C ALA A 213 10.61 -4.27 17.03
N ASN A 214 9.35 -3.82 17.15
CA ASN A 214 9.00 -2.55 17.79
C ASN A 214 8.15 -2.71 19.07
N GLY A 215 7.68 -3.93 19.38
CA GLY A 215 6.75 -4.19 20.49
C GLY A 215 5.34 -3.61 20.31
N THR A 216 5.08 -2.94 19.19
CA THR A 216 3.81 -2.28 18.83
C THR A 216 3.57 -2.43 17.34
N ILE A 217 2.32 -2.24 16.91
CA ILE A 217 1.91 -2.29 15.49
C ILE A 217 1.45 -0.89 15.09
N GLY A 218 2.03 -0.37 14.00
CA GLY A 218 1.60 0.90 13.43
C GLY A 218 0.20 0.80 12.83
N THR A 219 -0.68 1.75 13.14
CA THR A 219 -2.07 1.74 12.64
C THR A 219 -2.15 1.82 11.11
N ALA A 220 -1.23 2.55 10.49
CA ALA A 220 -1.10 2.63 9.04
C ALA A 220 -0.70 1.27 8.44
N LEU A 221 0.30 0.58 8.99
CA LEU A 221 0.70 -0.74 8.50
C LEU A 221 -0.43 -1.75 8.68
N LEU A 222 -1.12 -1.73 9.84
CA LEU A 222 -2.29 -2.55 10.09
C LEU A 222 -3.36 -2.37 9.00
N LEU A 223 -3.68 -1.11 8.64
CA LEU A 223 -4.63 -0.83 7.56
C LEU A 223 -4.13 -1.40 6.23
N TYR A 224 -2.88 -1.14 5.86
CA TYR A 224 -2.31 -1.64 4.61
C TYR A 224 -2.32 -3.17 4.52
N SER A 225 -1.91 -3.83 5.59
CA SER A 225 -1.84 -5.28 5.71
C SER A 225 -3.21 -5.96 5.62
N ILE A 226 -4.30 -5.25 5.91
CA ILE A 226 -5.66 -5.76 5.74
C ILE A 226 -6.22 -5.38 4.36
N VAL A 227 -6.20 -4.10 4.03
CA VAL A 227 -6.89 -3.56 2.84
C VAL A 227 -6.16 -3.94 1.56
N GLY A 228 -4.82 -3.93 1.54
CA GLY A 228 -4.02 -4.30 0.37
C GLY A 228 -4.34 -5.72 -0.11
N PRO A 229 -4.20 -6.75 0.74
CA PRO A 229 -4.62 -8.10 0.42
C PRO A 229 -6.11 -8.22 0.07
N ALA A 230 -7.00 -7.49 0.75
CA ALA A 230 -8.42 -7.50 0.41
C ALA A 230 -8.69 -7.02 -1.02
N LEU A 231 -8.02 -5.94 -1.48
CA LEU A 231 -8.13 -5.47 -2.87
C LEU A 231 -7.68 -6.55 -3.87
N VAL A 232 -6.60 -7.28 -3.55
CA VAL A 232 -6.13 -8.40 -4.37
C VAL A 232 -7.16 -9.52 -4.40
N TRP A 233 -7.72 -9.91 -3.25
CA TRP A 233 -8.74 -10.96 -3.16
C TRP A 233 -10.01 -10.61 -3.94
N LEU A 234 -10.50 -9.37 -3.80
CA LEU A 234 -11.62 -8.84 -4.57
C LEU A 234 -11.32 -8.85 -6.07
N ALA A 235 -10.09 -8.48 -6.46
CA ALA A 235 -9.67 -8.54 -7.83
C ALA A 235 -9.63 -9.98 -8.38
N HIS A 236 -9.58 -11.02 -7.54
CA HIS A 236 -9.56 -12.44 -7.93
C HIS A 236 -10.92 -13.15 -7.82
N ALA A 237 -12.03 -12.43 -7.62
CA ALA A 237 -13.36 -13.04 -7.40
C ALA A 237 -13.73 -14.16 -8.41
N ASP A 238 -13.48 -13.97 -9.71
CA ASP A 238 -13.75 -15.00 -10.72
C ASP A 238 -12.73 -16.16 -10.71
N ASN A 239 -11.49 -15.94 -10.24
CA ASN A 239 -10.57 -17.04 -9.98
C ASN A 239 -11.05 -17.88 -8.78
N ILE A 240 -11.52 -17.22 -7.72
CA ILE A 240 -12.05 -17.90 -6.53
C ILE A 240 -13.26 -18.75 -6.94
N SER A 241 -14.15 -18.23 -7.77
CA SER A 241 -15.29 -18.98 -8.31
C SER A 241 -14.85 -20.24 -9.07
N ARG A 242 -13.84 -20.13 -9.93
CA ARG A 242 -13.31 -21.27 -10.69
C ARG A 242 -12.55 -22.27 -9.83
N LEU A 243 -11.79 -21.81 -8.83
CA LEU A 243 -11.12 -22.68 -7.86
C LEU A 243 -12.13 -23.53 -7.10
N ARG A 244 -13.23 -22.91 -6.62
CA ARG A 244 -14.32 -23.63 -5.96
C ARG A 244 -15.02 -24.64 -6.87
N ALA A 245 -15.11 -24.33 -8.16
CA ALA A 245 -15.72 -25.20 -9.16
C ALA A 245 -14.73 -26.25 -9.74
N GLY A 246 -13.46 -26.25 -9.34
CA GLY A 246 -12.44 -27.13 -9.94
C GLY A 246 -12.14 -26.85 -11.41
N THR A 247 -12.45 -25.64 -11.90
CA THR A 247 -12.31 -25.22 -13.33
C THR A 247 -11.28 -24.11 -13.51
N GLU A 248 -10.43 -23.88 -12.52
CA GLU A 248 -9.35 -22.88 -12.64
C GLU A 248 -8.31 -23.33 -13.66
N ARG A 249 -7.71 -22.35 -14.34
CA ARG A 249 -6.80 -22.64 -15.45
C ARG A 249 -5.41 -22.95 -14.93
N ASP A 250 -4.89 -24.09 -15.34
CA ASP A 250 -3.50 -24.44 -15.07
C ASP A 250 -2.52 -23.49 -15.77
N PHE A 251 -1.38 -23.33 -15.12
CA PHE A 251 -0.20 -22.70 -15.65
C PHE A 251 0.60 -23.74 -16.45
N ASP A 252 0.77 -23.48 -17.74
CA ASP A 252 1.62 -24.28 -18.63
C ASP A 252 3.07 -23.80 -18.54
N PRO A 253 3.99 -24.60 -17.96
CA PRO A 253 5.40 -24.21 -17.83
C PRO A 253 6.13 -24.05 -19.18
N SER A 254 5.62 -24.66 -20.26
CA SER A 254 6.22 -24.52 -21.59
C SER A 254 6.20 -23.07 -22.09
N LEU A 255 5.30 -22.24 -21.56
CA LEU A 255 5.25 -20.80 -21.84
C LEU A 255 6.53 -20.06 -21.41
N LEU A 256 7.29 -20.59 -20.44
CA LEU A 256 8.58 -20.03 -20.01
C LEU A 256 9.74 -20.36 -20.96
N GLN A 257 9.52 -21.25 -21.92
CA GLN A 257 10.51 -21.62 -22.95
C GLN A 257 10.23 -20.92 -24.28
N ARG A 258 9.02 -20.38 -24.48
CA ARG A 258 8.63 -19.69 -25.72
C ARG A 258 9.13 -18.24 -25.74
N ASP A 259 10.16 -18.00 -26.56
CA ASP A 259 10.46 -16.66 -27.07
C ASP A 259 9.82 -16.52 -28.44
N ARG A 260 8.79 -15.66 -28.57
CA ARG A 260 8.12 -15.38 -29.84
C ARG A 260 8.96 -14.39 -30.69
N THR A 261 10.27 -14.64 -30.78
CA THR A 261 11.24 -13.88 -31.58
C THR A 261 11.49 -14.49 -32.96
N GLU A 262 10.80 -15.58 -33.31
CA GLU A 262 10.87 -16.19 -34.64
C GLU A 262 9.48 -16.15 -35.29
N GLN A 263 9.08 -14.99 -35.79
CA GLN A 263 8.12 -14.81 -36.90
C GLN A 263 8.47 -13.54 -37.65
#